data_AF-A0A6L7JHM0-F1
#
_entry.id   AF-A0A6L7JHM0-F1
#
_cell.length_a   1.000
_cell.length_b   1.000
_cell.length_c   1.000
_cell.angle_alpha   90.00
_cell.angle_beta   90.00
_cell.angle_gamma   90.00
#
_symmetry.space_group_name_H-M   'P 1'
#
loop_
_entity.id
_entity.type
_entity.pdbx_description
1 polymer ?
#
loop_
_entity_poly.entity_id
_entity_poly.type
_entity_poly.pdbx_seq_one_letter_code
_entity_poly.pdbx_strand_id
1 'polypeptide(L)'
;MVPDSSIAIAREPWVPTSIPRYMVALQISGCAHRKAAYRLFFALIILEFDLTSRDQTSSFSLSHAPPPPKLLALDVDGTLIASGGQLSQRTIDAVRAAAAAGIRIVIATGRRWRTAQMVLEPLGAGDFLIQSSGAVVRDLDPDRRGRIVYRNYIPREVAVGVCRVALDLGLIPVWYDTPERTRQLYVFGRVAASPQLQIYSRPNPGAFVEKDSFAGLGPALEIVCFGEPDGLAELQRRIDGLPPGNARAMTWSSPRYRGSVLEVVHSGTSKGAALSWLCAKLGVAAEHVAAIGDDVNDIEMLRWSGTAIAVEGAGSAVVSEASHRIAGPAKHGVARLIEGWLEGPGPLLESTGPTADVAQR
;
A
#
# COMPACT_ATOMS: atom_id res chain seq x y z
N MET A 1 -35.53 -71.28 -9.79
CA MET A 1 -35.98 -69.91 -9.44
C MET A 1 -34.83 -69.20 -8.74
N VAL A 2 -33.92 -68.67 -9.55
CA VAL A 2 -32.93 -67.60 -9.29
C VAL A 2 -32.58 -67.12 -10.70
N PRO A 3 -32.36 -65.83 -10.94
CA PRO A 3 -31.18 -65.55 -11.76
C PRO A 3 -30.33 -64.38 -11.25
N ASP A 4 -29.03 -64.65 -11.41
CA ASP A 4 -27.88 -63.77 -11.41
C ASP A 4 -28.02 -62.53 -12.28
N SER A 5 -27.24 -61.51 -11.96
CA SER A 5 -26.62 -60.67 -13.00
C SER A 5 -25.24 -60.21 -12.57
N SER A 6 -24.24 -60.83 -13.19
CA SER A 6 -22.85 -60.37 -13.24
C SER A 6 -22.64 -59.36 -14.36
N ILE A 7 -21.69 -58.46 -14.12
CA ILE A 7 -21.26 -57.32 -14.92
C ILE A 7 -20.53 -57.74 -16.22
N ALA A 8 -20.73 -56.98 -17.30
CA ALA A 8 -19.81 -56.95 -18.44
C ALA A 8 -19.54 -55.51 -18.88
N ILE A 9 -18.25 -55.16 -19.02
CA ILE A 9 -17.75 -53.88 -19.53
C ILE A 9 -17.21 -54.14 -20.94
N ALA A 10 -17.74 -53.44 -21.95
CA ALA A 10 -17.14 -53.37 -23.27
C ALA A 10 -16.45 -52.00 -23.44
N ARG A 11 -15.22 -52.01 -23.96
CA ARG A 11 -14.43 -50.83 -24.31
C ARG A 11 -14.48 -50.63 -25.82
N GLU A 12 -14.88 -49.45 -26.27
CA GLU A 12 -14.52 -48.91 -27.59
C GLU A 12 -14.20 -47.41 -27.49
N PRO A 13 -13.39 -46.85 -28.42
CA PRO A 13 -12.70 -45.57 -28.24
C PRO A 13 -13.51 -44.35 -28.72
N TRP A 14 -13.39 -43.23 -27.99
CA TRP A 14 -14.14 -41.99 -28.23
C TRP A 14 -13.29 -40.88 -28.88
N VAL A 15 -13.83 -40.28 -29.95
CA VAL A 15 -13.43 -39.02 -30.61
C VAL A 15 -14.71 -38.47 -31.31
N PRO A 16 -14.97 -37.16 -31.53
CA PRO A 16 -14.68 -35.92 -30.81
C PRO A 16 -15.96 -35.03 -30.61
N THR A 17 -15.74 -33.77 -30.18
CA THR A 17 -16.52 -32.54 -30.46
C THR A 17 -17.79 -32.17 -29.65
N SER A 18 -17.79 -30.88 -29.27
CA SER A 18 -18.91 -29.99 -28.92
C SER A 18 -19.69 -30.20 -27.61
N ILE A 19 -19.37 -29.33 -26.65
CA ILE A 19 -20.16 -28.74 -25.55
C ILE A 19 -21.66 -29.12 -25.51
N PRO A 20 -22.16 -29.61 -24.36
CA PRO A 20 -23.58 -29.50 -23.99
C PRO A 20 -23.80 -28.61 -22.76
N ARG A 21 -24.76 -27.69 -22.87
CA ARG A 21 -25.47 -27.08 -21.74
C ARG A 21 -26.32 -28.15 -21.05
N TYR A 22 -26.27 -28.25 -19.73
CA TYR A 22 -27.26 -29.02 -18.96
C TYR A 22 -28.13 -28.10 -18.10
N MET A 23 -29.43 -28.19 -18.34
CA MET A 23 -30.51 -27.65 -17.52
C MET A 23 -31.22 -28.87 -16.94
N VAL A 24 -31.21 -29.05 -15.61
CA VAL A 24 -31.92 -30.15 -14.93
C VAL A 24 -33.13 -29.57 -14.20
N ALA A 25 -34.32 -29.97 -14.62
CA ALA A 25 -35.58 -29.73 -13.90
C ALA A 25 -35.91 -30.97 -13.06
N LEU A 26 -36.26 -30.78 -11.78
CA LEU A 26 -36.77 -31.83 -10.91
C LEU A 26 -38.05 -31.35 -10.21
N GLN A 27 -39.18 -31.95 -10.58
CA GLN A 27 -40.45 -31.88 -9.86
C GLN A 27 -40.34 -32.69 -8.56
N ILE A 28 -40.72 -32.10 -7.43
CA ILE A 28 -40.85 -32.80 -6.15
C ILE A 28 -42.30 -32.65 -5.66
N SER A 29 -43.05 -33.74 -5.73
CA SER A 29 -44.37 -33.89 -5.10
C SER A 29 -44.21 -34.47 -3.69
N GLY A 30 -44.71 -33.74 -2.69
CA GLY A 30 -45.18 -34.23 -1.39
C GLY A 30 -44.26 -35.10 -0.52
N CYS A 31 -43.59 -34.50 0.48
CA CYS A 31 -43.74 -34.84 1.91
C CYS A 31 -42.82 -33.93 2.76
N ALA A 32 -43.15 -33.77 4.04
CA ALA A 32 -42.57 -32.82 4.98
C ALA A 32 -41.06 -33.03 5.23
N HIS A 33 -40.36 -31.95 5.60
CA HIS A 33 -38.91 -31.80 5.94
C HIS A 33 -38.03 -31.09 4.87
N ARG A 34 -38.41 -29.85 4.53
CA ARG A 34 -37.68 -28.95 3.60
C ARG A 34 -36.28 -28.46 4.08
N LYS A 35 -35.82 -28.78 5.29
CA LYS A 35 -34.50 -28.29 5.80
C LYS A 35 -33.33 -29.26 5.57
N ALA A 36 -33.58 -30.55 5.34
CA ALA A 36 -32.52 -31.54 5.12
C ALA A 36 -32.07 -31.62 3.64
N ALA A 37 -33.01 -31.46 2.68
CA ALA A 37 -32.71 -31.53 1.25
C ALA A 37 -31.80 -30.39 0.75
N TYR A 38 -31.92 -29.18 1.31
CA TYR A 38 -31.06 -28.04 0.95
C TYR A 38 -29.61 -28.19 1.44
N ARG A 39 -29.39 -28.92 2.54
CA ARG A 39 -28.04 -29.16 3.09
C ARG A 39 -27.26 -30.20 2.28
N LEU A 40 -27.94 -31.21 1.74
CA LEU A 40 -27.29 -32.18 0.83
C LEU A 40 -27.00 -31.58 -0.56
N PHE A 41 -27.88 -30.70 -1.05
CA PHE A 41 -27.69 -30.06 -2.36
C PHE A 41 -26.49 -29.08 -2.39
N PHE A 42 -26.23 -28.38 -1.28
CA PHE A 42 -25.03 -27.54 -1.15
C PHE A 42 -23.74 -28.34 -0.94
N ALA A 43 -23.81 -29.49 -0.26
CA ALA A 43 -22.64 -30.33 -0.02
C ALA A 43 -22.14 -31.02 -1.32
N LEU A 44 -23.03 -31.38 -2.24
CA LEU A 44 -22.63 -31.97 -3.52
C LEU A 44 -22.06 -30.95 -4.53
N ILE A 45 -22.56 -29.70 -4.54
CA ILE A 45 -22.01 -28.66 -5.43
C ILE A 45 -20.57 -28.28 -5.04
N ILE A 46 -20.20 -28.43 -3.76
CA ILE A 46 -18.84 -28.16 -3.28
C ILE A 46 -17.88 -29.32 -3.60
N LEU A 47 -18.37 -30.56 -3.71
CA LEU A 47 -17.54 -31.73 -3.99
C LEU A 47 -17.32 -32.00 -5.49
N GLU A 48 -18.21 -31.55 -6.38
CA GLU A 48 -18.03 -31.72 -7.83
C GLU A 48 -17.20 -30.61 -8.50
N PHE A 49 -17.05 -29.44 -7.87
CA PHE A 49 -16.21 -28.37 -8.41
C PHE A 49 -14.70 -28.60 -8.21
N ASP A 50 -14.32 -29.61 -7.42
CA ASP A 50 -12.94 -29.87 -6.99
C ASP A 50 -12.20 -30.94 -7.85
N LEU A 51 -12.80 -31.44 -8.93
CA LEU A 51 -12.20 -32.52 -9.73
C LEU A 51 -12.00 -32.22 -11.23
N THR A 52 -12.21 -30.99 -11.71
CA THR A 52 -11.99 -30.66 -13.14
C THR A 52 -11.29 -29.33 -13.43
N SER A 53 -10.40 -28.85 -12.54
CA SER A 53 -9.43 -27.80 -12.91
C SER A 53 -8.02 -28.14 -12.42
N ARG A 54 -7.33 -28.99 -13.19
CA ARG A 54 -5.86 -28.93 -13.23
C ARG A 54 -5.48 -27.74 -14.11
N ASP A 55 -5.52 -26.56 -13.51
CA ASP A 55 -4.79 -25.40 -14.01
C ASP A 55 -4.07 -24.78 -12.81
N GLN A 56 -2.83 -24.34 -13.02
CA GLN A 56 -1.84 -24.02 -11.98
C GLN A 56 -2.27 -22.85 -11.07
N THR A 57 -3.17 -23.10 -10.14
CA THR A 57 -3.52 -22.19 -9.05
C THR A 57 -2.86 -22.71 -7.78
N SER A 58 -1.93 -21.91 -7.26
CA SER A 58 -1.36 -22.11 -5.93
C SER A 58 -2.48 -22.38 -4.92
N SER A 59 -2.38 -23.45 -4.15
CA SER A 59 -3.34 -23.77 -3.10
C SER A 59 -3.33 -22.65 -2.04
N PHE A 60 -4.35 -21.79 -2.05
CA PHE A 60 -4.52 -20.71 -1.07
C PHE A 60 -5.18 -21.26 0.20
N SER A 61 -4.58 -20.98 1.36
CA SER A 61 -5.18 -21.29 2.66
C SER A 61 -5.84 -20.04 3.23
N LEU A 62 -7.12 -20.14 3.59
CA LEU A 62 -7.85 -19.08 4.29
C LEU A 62 -7.48 -19.14 5.77
N SER A 63 -6.87 -18.08 6.30
CA SER A 63 -6.53 -17.98 7.72
C SER A 63 -7.50 -17.06 8.46
N HIS A 64 -7.63 -17.27 9.77
CA HIS A 64 -8.30 -16.31 10.65
C HIS A 64 -7.56 -14.96 10.59
N ALA A 65 -8.31 -13.87 10.71
CA ALA A 65 -7.72 -12.54 10.82
C ALA A 65 -6.73 -12.49 12.01
N PRO A 66 -5.60 -11.77 11.88
CA PRO A 66 -4.65 -11.60 12.98
C PRO A 66 -5.34 -10.91 14.17
N PRO A 67 -4.84 -11.07 15.41
CA PRO A 67 -5.42 -10.39 16.56
C PRO A 67 -5.38 -8.86 16.38
N PRO A 68 -6.28 -8.11 17.05
CA PRO A 68 -6.29 -6.66 16.98
C PRO A 68 -4.94 -6.07 17.45
N PRO A 69 -4.33 -5.16 16.66
CA PRO A 69 -3.06 -4.53 17.04
C PRO A 69 -3.26 -3.46 18.12
N LYS A 70 -2.19 -3.05 18.80
CA LYS A 70 -2.20 -1.84 19.63
C LYS A 70 -2.03 -0.57 18.80
N LEU A 71 -1.41 -0.68 17.63
CA LEU A 71 -1.18 0.40 16.69
C LEU A 71 -1.38 -0.09 15.25
N LEU A 72 -2.13 0.67 14.47
CA LEU A 72 -2.42 0.42 13.07
C LEU A 72 -1.80 1.52 12.21
N ALA A 73 -0.81 1.15 11.39
CA ALA A 73 -0.19 2.01 10.39
C ALA A 73 -0.85 1.81 9.02
N LEU A 74 -1.35 2.88 8.41
CA LEU A 74 -2.14 2.84 7.19
C LEU A 74 -1.51 3.70 6.09
N ASP A 75 -1.16 3.09 4.97
CA ASP A 75 -0.95 3.86 3.74
C ASP A 75 -2.26 4.49 3.23
N VAL A 76 -2.12 5.51 2.39
CA VAL A 76 -3.22 6.27 1.80
C VAL A 76 -3.52 5.84 0.36
N ASP A 77 -2.60 6.05 -0.58
CA ASP A 77 -2.89 5.98 -2.03
C ASP A 77 -2.69 4.55 -2.53
N GLY A 78 -3.78 3.87 -2.86
CA GLY A 78 -3.79 2.44 -3.19
C GLY A 78 -4.30 1.58 -2.03
N THR A 79 -4.21 2.09 -0.81
CA THR A 79 -4.64 1.41 0.42
C THR A 79 -5.97 1.93 0.98
N LEU A 80 -6.01 3.13 1.59
CA LEU A 80 -7.25 3.72 2.13
C LEU A 80 -8.18 4.24 1.04
N ILE A 81 -7.60 4.71 -0.05
CA ILE A 81 -8.31 5.22 -1.23
C ILE A 81 -7.69 4.61 -2.49
N ALA A 82 -8.48 4.49 -3.55
CA ALA A 82 -7.87 4.25 -4.87
C ALA A 82 -6.96 5.44 -5.23
N SER A 83 -5.99 5.25 -6.14
CA SER A 83 -5.10 6.33 -6.55
C SER A 83 -5.89 7.54 -7.05
N GLY A 84 -5.84 8.65 -6.31
CA GLY A 84 -6.59 9.88 -6.61
C GLY A 84 -8.08 9.85 -6.24
N GLY A 85 -8.52 8.80 -5.55
CA GLY A 85 -9.89 8.63 -5.07
C GLY A 85 -10.18 9.34 -3.75
N GLN A 86 -11.37 9.07 -3.22
CA GLN A 86 -11.86 9.59 -1.94
C GLN A 86 -12.10 8.43 -0.96
N LEU A 87 -12.08 8.75 0.34
CA LEU A 87 -12.43 7.78 1.39
C LEU A 87 -13.90 7.37 1.25
N SER A 88 -14.18 6.07 1.40
CA SER A 88 -15.56 5.62 1.58
C SER A 88 -16.02 5.87 3.02
N GLN A 89 -17.32 6.13 3.20
CA GLN A 89 -17.90 6.30 4.53
C GLN A 89 -17.62 5.09 5.44
N ARG A 90 -17.73 3.87 4.90
CA ARG A 90 -17.41 2.64 5.63
C ARG A 90 -15.97 2.60 6.14
N THR A 91 -15.01 3.09 5.36
CA THR A 91 -13.60 3.16 5.79
C THR A 91 -13.42 4.19 6.90
N ILE A 92 -14.07 5.35 6.78
CA ILE A 92 -14.06 6.39 7.82
C ILE A 92 -14.62 5.83 9.13
N ASP A 93 -15.79 5.20 9.07
CA ASP A 93 -16.48 4.64 10.24
C ASP A 93 -15.65 3.54 10.90
N ALA A 94 -15.06 2.63 10.12
CA ALA A 94 -14.21 1.56 10.63
C ALA A 94 -12.96 2.10 11.32
N VAL A 95 -12.21 3.02 10.70
CA VAL A 95 -11.01 3.61 11.33
C VAL A 95 -11.35 4.36 12.62
N ARG A 96 -12.47 5.09 12.65
CA ARG A 96 -12.97 5.74 13.87
C ARG A 96 -13.35 4.72 14.95
N ALA A 97 -13.97 3.61 14.58
CA ALA A 97 -14.31 2.54 15.51
C ALA A 97 -13.06 1.87 16.09
N ALA A 98 -12.02 1.63 15.28
CA ALA A 98 -10.72 1.15 15.76
C ALA A 98 -10.08 2.12 16.77
N ALA A 99 -10.09 3.43 16.45
CA ALA A 99 -9.60 4.45 17.36
C ALA A 99 -10.39 4.47 18.68
N ALA A 100 -11.73 4.39 18.61
CA ALA A 100 -12.60 4.34 19.78
C ALA A 100 -12.40 3.07 20.64
N ALA A 101 -11.97 1.96 20.02
CA ALA A 101 -11.57 0.73 20.70
C ALA A 101 -10.15 0.79 21.30
N GLY A 102 -9.45 1.92 21.17
CA GLY A 102 -8.12 2.14 21.75
C GLY A 102 -6.95 1.73 20.85
N ILE A 103 -7.19 1.36 19.59
CA ILE A 103 -6.13 1.12 18.61
C ILE A 103 -5.58 2.48 18.17
N ARG A 104 -4.28 2.70 18.35
CA ARG A 104 -3.65 3.94 17.86
C ARG A 104 -3.56 3.93 16.34
N ILE A 105 -4.01 4.99 15.71
CA ILE A 105 -4.04 5.12 14.25
C ILE A 105 -2.88 5.99 13.78
N VAL A 106 -2.02 5.43 12.94
CA VAL A 106 -0.91 6.15 12.29
C VAL A 106 -1.16 6.17 10.79
N ILE A 107 -1.29 7.36 10.21
CA ILE A 107 -1.37 7.50 8.75
C ILE A 107 0.05 7.65 8.21
N ALA A 108 0.45 6.84 7.24
CA ALA A 108 1.81 6.81 6.69
C ALA A 108 1.80 6.98 5.17
N THR A 109 2.24 8.13 4.66
CA THR A 109 2.04 8.49 3.26
C THR A 109 3.23 9.24 2.64
N GLY A 110 3.41 9.11 1.33
CA GLY A 110 4.29 9.97 0.53
C GLY A 110 3.79 11.42 0.42
N ARG A 111 2.51 11.67 0.74
CA ARG A 111 1.91 13.00 0.67
C ARG A 111 2.56 13.98 1.64
N ARG A 112 2.62 15.24 1.22
CA ARG A 112 2.98 16.39 2.06
C ARG A 112 1.82 16.81 2.95
N TRP A 113 2.09 17.63 3.97
CA TRP A 113 1.09 18.08 4.96
C TRP A 113 -0.22 18.52 4.32
N ARG A 114 -0.15 19.49 3.40
CA ARG A 114 -1.33 20.06 2.73
C ARG A 114 -2.18 19.00 2.03
N THR A 115 -1.54 18.04 1.35
CA THR A 115 -2.25 17.01 0.59
C THR A 115 -2.70 15.83 1.45
N ALA A 116 -2.03 15.59 2.58
CA ALA A 116 -2.45 14.62 3.59
C ALA A 116 -3.71 15.10 4.33
N GLN A 117 -3.87 16.41 4.54
CA GLN A 117 -5.08 16.99 5.15
C GLN A 117 -6.36 16.62 4.40
N MET A 118 -6.31 16.49 3.06
CA MET A 118 -7.47 16.07 2.26
C MET A 118 -8.01 14.68 2.61
N VAL A 119 -7.23 13.86 3.30
CA VAL A 119 -7.63 12.54 3.80
C VAL A 119 -7.86 12.59 5.31
N LEU A 120 -6.99 13.28 6.06
CA LEU A 120 -7.10 13.39 7.52
C LEU A 120 -8.36 14.12 7.98
N GLU A 121 -8.74 15.21 7.31
CA GLU A 121 -9.94 16.00 7.64
C GLU A 121 -11.23 15.15 7.54
N PRO A 122 -11.54 14.48 6.41
CA PRO A 122 -12.72 13.62 6.34
C PRO A 122 -12.60 12.37 7.22
N LEU A 123 -11.39 11.79 7.35
CA LEU A 123 -11.18 10.63 8.22
C LEU A 123 -11.53 10.97 9.67
N GLY A 124 -11.16 12.16 10.16
CA GLY A 124 -11.45 12.62 11.52
C GLY A 124 -10.92 11.68 12.60
N ALA A 125 -9.91 10.89 12.28
CA ALA A 125 -9.23 9.95 13.16
C ALA A 125 -7.75 9.85 12.75
N GLY A 126 -6.88 9.63 13.74
CA GLY A 126 -5.43 9.61 13.56
C GLY A 126 -4.73 10.23 14.76
N ASP A 127 -3.79 9.49 15.35
CA ASP A 127 -2.94 9.98 16.43
C ASP A 127 -1.65 10.59 15.87
N PHE A 128 -1.12 10.01 14.79
CA PHE A 128 0.11 10.48 14.15
C PHE A 128 0.02 10.44 12.63
N LEU A 129 0.75 11.36 12.00
CA LEU A 129 0.98 11.38 10.55
C LEU A 129 2.48 11.21 10.28
N ILE A 130 2.84 10.14 9.59
CA ILE A 130 4.11 9.97 8.89
C ILE A 130 3.90 10.48 7.45
N GLN A 131 4.57 11.57 7.07
CA GLN A 131 4.41 12.22 5.77
C GLN A 131 5.74 12.29 5.00
N SER A 132 5.69 12.67 3.71
CA SER A 132 6.87 12.76 2.82
C SER A 132 7.74 11.50 2.92
N SER A 133 7.12 10.33 2.74
CA SER A 133 7.78 9.03 2.70
C SER A 133 8.54 8.68 3.99
N GLY A 134 8.18 9.30 5.13
CA GLY A 134 8.85 9.10 6.41
C GLY A 134 9.71 10.27 6.88
N ALA A 135 9.83 11.34 6.09
CA ALA A 135 10.76 12.43 6.40
C ALA A 135 10.29 13.28 7.58
N VAL A 136 8.99 13.30 7.90
CA VAL A 136 8.42 14.04 9.03
C VAL A 136 7.34 13.21 9.71
N VAL A 137 7.34 13.22 11.05
CA VAL A 137 6.19 12.74 11.85
C VAL A 137 5.54 13.92 12.56
N ARG A 138 4.21 13.98 12.50
CA ARG A 138 3.39 14.95 13.23
C ARG A 138 2.50 14.26 14.23
N ASP A 139 2.41 14.88 15.40
CA ASP A 139 1.44 14.57 16.43
C ASP A 139 0.11 15.24 16.07
N LEU A 140 -0.94 14.45 15.88
CA LEU A 140 -2.26 14.90 15.47
C LEU A 140 -3.20 15.18 16.64
N ASP A 141 -2.71 15.11 17.88
CA ASP A 141 -3.43 15.60 19.05
C ASP A 141 -3.98 17.01 18.78
N PRO A 142 -5.31 17.22 18.89
CA PRO A 142 -5.94 18.52 18.64
C PRO A 142 -5.31 19.67 19.43
N ASP A 143 -4.85 19.41 20.65
CA ASP A 143 -4.22 20.41 21.53
C ASP A 143 -2.80 20.76 21.06
N ARG A 144 -2.16 19.86 20.29
CA ARG A 144 -0.79 20.02 19.76
C ARG A 144 -0.76 20.49 18.32
N ARG A 145 -1.92 20.68 17.67
CA ARG A 145 -2.09 21.33 16.36
C ARG A 145 -1.14 20.82 15.27
N GLY A 146 -0.94 19.50 15.15
CA GLY A 146 -0.11 18.94 14.08
C GLY A 146 1.40 19.19 14.28
N ARG A 147 1.87 19.31 15.53
CA ARG A 147 3.28 19.58 15.87
C ARG A 147 4.20 18.54 15.25
N ILE A 148 5.30 18.98 14.66
CA ILE A 148 6.38 18.09 14.19
C ILE A 148 7.11 17.54 15.41
N VAL A 149 7.15 16.20 15.50
CA VAL A 149 7.84 15.47 16.58
C VAL A 149 9.06 14.70 16.09
N TYR A 150 9.14 14.44 14.79
CA TYR A 150 10.30 13.86 14.12
C TYR A 150 10.51 14.49 12.76
N ARG A 151 11.78 14.57 12.35
CA ARG A 151 12.19 15.07 11.05
C ARG A 151 13.52 14.46 10.64
N ASN A 152 13.67 14.18 9.36
CA ASN A 152 14.91 13.72 8.78
C ASN A 152 15.12 14.40 7.43
N TYR A 153 16.04 15.37 7.41
CA TYR A 153 16.27 16.24 6.27
C TYR A 153 17.58 15.91 5.57
N ILE A 154 17.61 16.15 4.27
CA ILE A 154 18.85 16.12 3.50
C ILE A 154 19.70 17.31 3.97
N PRO A 155 20.95 17.08 4.43
CA PRO A 155 21.87 18.16 4.76
C PRO A 155 21.99 19.13 3.59
N ARG A 156 22.07 20.43 3.89
CA ARG A 156 22.06 21.49 2.87
C ARG A 156 23.11 21.24 1.80
N GLU A 157 24.32 20.87 2.20
CA GLU A 157 25.46 20.66 1.33
C GLU A 157 25.21 19.51 0.36
N VAL A 158 24.62 18.42 0.86
CA VAL A 158 24.22 17.26 0.05
C VAL A 158 23.11 17.65 -0.92
N ALA A 159 22.08 18.35 -0.43
CA ALA A 159 20.96 18.80 -1.25
C ALA A 159 21.41 19.75 -2.39
N VAL A 160 22.33 20.69 -2.12
CA VAL A 160 22.95 21.53 -3.14
C VAL A 160 23.74 20.69 -4.15
N GLY A 161 24.52 19.70 -3.67
CA GLY A 161 25.24 18.78 -4.54
C GLY A 161 24.32 18.01 -5.48
N VAL A 162 23.24 17.44 -4.94
CA VAL A 162 22.20 16.73 -5.70
C VAL A 162 21.59 17.66 -6.76
N CYS A 163 21.18 18.88 -6.40
CA CYS A 163 20.61 19.81 -7.37
C CYS A 163 21.60 20.22 -8.46
N ARG A 164 22.89 20.41 -8.15
CA ARG A 164 23.90 20.73 -9.17
C ARG A 164 24.06 19.59 -10.16
N VAL A 165 24.21 18.36 -9.67
CA VAL A 165 24.29 17.17 -10.53
C VAL A 165 23.02 17.00 -11.36
N ALA A 166 21.84 17.23 -10.77
CA ALA A 166 20.57 17.18 -11.50
C ALA A 166 20.56 18.19 -12.67
N LEU A 167 20.97 19.44 -12.42
CA LEU A 167 21.05 20.49 -13.44
C LEU A 167 22.07 20.13 -14.53
N ASP A 168 23.24 19.58 -14.18
CA ASP A 168 24.25 19.14 -15.15
C ASP A 168 23.74 18.01 -16.05
N LEU A 169 22.79 17.21 -15.56
CA LEU A 169 22.12 16.14 -16.31
C LEU A 169 20.88 16.63 -17.08
N GLY A 170 20.63 17.94 -17.12
CA GLY A 170 19.47 18.53 -17.81
C GLY A 170 18.14 18.31 -17.09
N LEU A 171 18.17 17.93 -15.80
CA LEU A 171 16.98 17.77 -14.98
C LEU A 171 16.60 19.08 -14.29
N ILE A 172 15.33 19.21 -13.91
CA ILE A 172 14.79 20.31 -13.13
C ILE A 172 14.54 19.82 -11.70
N PRO A 173 15.43 20.12 -10.74
CA PRO A 173 15.19 19.79 -9.34
C PRO A 173 14.24 20.79 -8.68
N VAL A 174 13.29 20.25 -7.93
CA VAL A 174 12.37 20.96 -7.07
C VAL A 174 12.74 20.68 -5.62
N TRP A 175 13.24 21.68 -4.92
CA TRP A 175 13.66 21.61 -3.53
C TRP A 175 12.50 21.94 -2.62
N TYR A 176 12.06 20.97 -1.81
CA TYR A 176 11.10 21.26 -0.74
C TYR A 176 11.84 21.79 0.49
N ASP A 177 11.59 23.05 0.84
CA ASP A 177 12.11 23.61 2.09
C ASP A 177 11.46 22.96 3.32
N THR A 178 12.15 23.08 4.45
CA THR A 178 11.68 22.54 5.72
C THR A 178 10.35 23.21 6.13
N PRO A 179 9.32 22.44 6.54
CA PRO A 179 8.01 23.00 6.92
C PRO A 179 8.04 24.08 8.02
N GLU A 180 9.11 24.12 8.82
CA GLU A 180 9.39 25.10 9.86
C GLU A 180 9.95 26.41 9.34
N ARG A 181 10.73 26.40 8.24
CA ARG A 181 11.20 27.63 7.57
C ARG A 181 10.14 28.14 6.63
N THR A 182 9.79 27.33 5.63
CA THR A 182 8.80 27.68 4.62
C THR A 182 8.03 26.45 4.18
N ARG A 183 6.85 26.65 3.58
CA ARG A 183 6.10 25.55 2.94
C ARG A 183 6.23 25.61 1.41
N GLN A 184 7.34 26.19 0.95
CA GLN A 184 7.59 26.50 -0.45
C GLN A 184 8.40 25.38 -1.12
N LEU A 185 8.17 25.23 -2.42
CA LEU A 185 8.87 24.36 -3.33
C LEU A 185 9.71 25.24 -4.25
N TYR A 186 11.03 25.21 -4.09
CA TYR A 186 11.94 26.00 -4.89
C TYR A 186 12.35 25.26 -6.15
N VAL A 187 12.04 25.83 -7.31
CA VAL A 187 12.35 25.25 -8.61
C VAL A 187 13.65 25.85 -9.12
N PHE A 188 14.65 25.01 -9.42
CA PHE A 188 15.86 25.45 -10.12
C PHE A 188 15.73 25.10 -11.60
N GLY A 189 15.34 26.09 -12.38
CA GLY A 189 14.85 25.93 -13.74
C GLY A 189 13.53 26.67 -13.92
N ARG A 190 12.76 26.30 -14.95
CA ARG A 190 11.46 26.92 -15.23
C ARG A 190 10.36 25.87 -15.17
N VAL A 191 9.28 26.15 -14.45
CA VAL A 191 8.07 25.30 -14.45
C VAL A 191 7.56 25.13 -15.87
N ALA A 192 7.61 26.21 -16.67
CA ALA A 192 7.20 26.18 -18.07
C ALA A 192 8.02 25.21 -18.94
N ALA A 193 9.26 24.88 -18.57
CA ALA A 193 10.17 24.05 -19.35
C ALA A 193 9.90 22.54 -19.24
N SER A 194 9.06 22.10 -18.30
CA SER A 194 8.68 20.68 -18.16
C SER A 194 7.16 20.52 -18.11
N PRO A 195 6.52 19.89 -19.12
CA PRO A 195 5.11 19.56 -19.06
C PRO A 195 4.72 18.76 -17.82
N GLN A 196 5.59 17.86 -17.37
CA GLN A 196 5.40 17.08 -16.15
C GLN A 196 5.34 17.98 -14.92
N LEU A 197 6.31 18.90 -14.77
CA LEU A 197 6.34 19.84 -13.66
C LEU A 197 5.15 20.81 -13.69
N GLN A 198 4.67 21.21 -14.87
CA GLN A 198 3.43 21.98 -14.98
C GLN A 198 2.23 21.20 -14.41
N ILE A 199 2.09 19.91 -14.72
CA ILE A 199 1.00 19.10 -14.18
C ILE A 199 1.17 18.90 -12.66
N TYR A 200 2.40 18.64 -12.20
CA TYR A 200 2.72 18.46 -10.79
C TYR A 200 2.46 19.72 -9.95
N SER A 201 2.69 20.91 -10.50
CA SER A 201 2.52 22.18 -9.80
C SER A 201 1.07 22.68 -9.75
N ARG A 202 0.22 22.35 -10.74
CA ARG A 202 -1.19 22.79 -10.82
C ARG A 202 -2.01 22.64 -9.53
N PRO A 203 -1.94 21.52 -8.76
CA PRO A 203 -2.72 21.37 -7.53
C PRO A 203 -2.25 22.25 -6.36
N ASN A 204 -1.14 22.99 -6.52
CA ASN A 204 -0.48 23.71 -5.44
C ASN A 204 -0.22 25.19 -5.81
N PRO A 205 -1.27 25.99 -6.06
CA PRO A 205 -1.11 27.38 -6.46
C PRO A 205 -0.33 28.17 -5.40
N GLY A 206 0.67 28.94 -5.84
CA GLY A 206 1.50 29.79 -4.99
C GLY A 206 2.54 29.07 -4.12
N ALA A 207 2.69 27.75 -4.26
CA ALA A 207 3.69 26.98 -3.51
C ALA A 207 5.02 26.81 -4.26
N PHE A 208 5.04 27.02 -5.58
CA PHE A 208 6.23 26.87 -6.41
C PHE A 208 6.86 28.23 -6.66
N VAL A 209 8.15 28.35 -6.33
CA VAL A 209 8.92 29.58 -6.46
C VAL A 209 10.19 29.26 -7.24
N GLU A 210 10.32 29.84 -8.44
CA GLU A 210 11.53 29.68 -9.25
C GLU A 210 12.70 30.45 -8.63
N LYS A 211 13.87 29.82 -8.58
CA LYS A 211 15.12 30.39 -8.05
C LYS A 211 16.28 30.08 -8.98
N ASP A 212 17.17 31.05 -9.15
CA ASP A 212 18.41 30.87 -9.91
C ASP A 212 19.64 30.59 -9.01
N SER A 213 19.44 30.55 -7.68
CA SER A 213 20.53 30.37 -6.70
C SER A 213 20.08 29.66 -5.42
N PHE A 214 20.99 28.86 -4.85
CA PHE A 214 20.82 28.15 -3.57
C PHE A 214 21.10 29.03 -2.33
N ALA A 215 21.38 30.31 -2.51
CA ALA A 215 21.66 31.23 -1.41
C ALA A 215 20.47 31.35 -0.45
N GLY A 216 20.74 31.33 0.86
CA GLY A 216 19.73 31.44 1.92
C GLY A 216 18.88 30.18 2.16
N LEU A 217 19.13 29.09 1.42
CA LEU A 217 18.47 27.81 1.66
C LEU A 217 19.08 27.07 2.85
N GLY A 218 18.22 26.39 3.61
CA GLY A 218 18.60 25.52 4.71
C GLY A 218 18.76 24.07 4.21
N PRO A 219 18.58 23.05 5.06
CA PRO A 219 18.45 21.67 4.61
C PRO A 219 17.16 21.46 3.80
N ALA A 220 17.09 20.37 3.02
CA ALA A 220 15.91 20.02 2.23
C ALA A 220 15.08 18.94 2.93
N LEU A 221 13.75 19.06 2.88
CA LEU A 221 12.87 17.98 3.30
C LEU A 221 12.92 16.82 2.29
N GLU A 222 12.75 17.15 1.02
CA GLU A 222 12.85 16.25 -0.13
C GLU A 222 13.30 17.07 -1.36
N ILE A 223 13.86 16.41 -2.36
CA ILE A 223 14.09 16.99 -3.69
C ILE A 223 13.37 16.09 -4.69
N VAL A 224 12.57 16.68 -5.58
CA VAL A 224 11.93 15.95 -6.67
C VAL A 224 12.50 16.45 -8.00
N CYS A 225 13.05 15.54 -8.80
CA CYS A 225 13.66 15.88 -10.09
C CYS A 225 12.76 15.45 -11.25
N PHE A 226 12.65 16.34 -12.24
CA PHE A 226 11.88 16.15 -13.46
C PHE A 226 12.81 16.22 -14.67
N GLY A 227 12.59 15.36 -15.66
CA GLY A 227 13.35 15.37 -16.92
C GLY A 227 13.31 14.01 -17.61
N GLU A 228 14.29 13.78 -18.49
CA GLU A 228 14.37 12.55 -19.28
C GLU A 228 14.76 11.33 -18.41
N PRO A 229 14.23 10.12 -18.72
CA PRO A 229 14.48 8.91 -17.93
C PRO A 229 15.96 8.58 -17.72
N ASP A 230 16.79 8.74 -18.75
CA ASP A 230 18.23 8.46 -18.67
C ASP A 230 18.94 9.38 -17.67
N GLY A 231 18.55 10.65 -17.62
CA GLY A 231 19.05 11.61 -16.65
C GLY A 231 18.63 11.25 -15.22
N LEU A 232 17.36 10.85 -15.03
CA LEU A 232 16.86 10.41 -13.72
C LEU A 232 17.60 9.15 -13.24
N ALA A 233 17.83 8.18 -14.12
CA ALA A 233 18.55 6.95 -13.81
C ALA A 233 20.03 7.21 -13.47
N GLU A 234 20.69 8.12 -14.21
CA GLU A 234 22.05 8.57 -13.92
C GLU A 234 22.13 9.26 -12.56
N LEU A 235 21.19 10.17 -12.26
CA LEU A 235 21.14 10.86 -10.97
C LEU A 235 20.92 9.86 -9.83
N GLN A 236 20.00 8.91 -9.99
CA GLN A 236 19.76 7.85 -9.00
C GLN A 236 21.04 7.07 -8.70
N ARG A 237 21.75 6.60 -9.74
CA ARG A 237 22.99 5.84 -9.56
C ARG A 237 24.07 6.63 -8.81
N ARG A 238 24.18 7.94 -9.05
CA ARG A 238 25.10 8.82 -8.32
C ARG A 238 24.71 8.97 -6.85
N ILE A 239 23.42 9.05 -6.57
CA ILE A 239 22.90 9.14 -5.20
C ILE A 239 23.09 7.81 -4.46
N ASP A 240 22.85 6.68 -5.13
CA ASP A 240 23.04 5.34 -4.56
C ASP A 240 24.52 5.06 -4.19
N GLY A 241 25.46 5.75 -4.83
CA GLY A 241 26.88 5.72 -4.48
C GLY A 241 27.29 6.59 -3.29
N LEU A 242 26.36 7.37 -2.71
CA LEU A 242 26.67 8.22 -1.54
C LEU A 242 26.72 7.39 -0.26
N PRO A 243 27.57 7.77 0.72
CA PRO A 243 27.62 7.05 1.98
C PRO A 243 26.31 7.18 2.77
N PRO A 244 25.99 6.23 3.68
CA PRO A 244 24.88 6.37 4.62
C PRO A 244 24.95 7.69 5.41
N GLY A 245 23.78 8.25 5.73
CA GLY A 245 23.65 9.58 6.34
C GLY A 245 23.59 10.75 5.35
N ASN A 246 23.63 10.48 4.03
CA ASN A 246 23.46 11.50 2.99
C ASN A 246 22.06 11.45 2.40
N ALA A 247 21.93 10.96 1.17
CA ALA A 247 20.67 10.90 0.44
C ALA A 247 20.42 9.50 -0.11
N ARG A 248 19.16 9.19 -0.37
CA ARG A 248 18.71 8.06 -1.18
C ARG A 248 17.72 8.56 -2.21
N ALA A 249 17.59 7.86 -3.32
CA ALA A 249 16.66 8.22 -4.36
C ALA A 249 15.73 7.05 -4.71
N MET A 250 14.52 7.39 -5.11
CA MET A 250 13.51 6.44 -5.56
C MET A 250 12.79 7.03 -6.77
N THR A 251 12.82 6.28 -7.86
CA THR A 251 12.03 6.63 -9.05
C THR A 251 10.62 6.09 -8.87
N TRP A 252 9.63 6.95 -9.06
CA TRP A 252 8.23 6.55 -9.12
C TRP A 252 7.55 7.15 -10.34
N SER A 253 6.46 6.50 -10.76
CA SER A 253 5.64 6.94 -11.87
C SER A 253 4.20 7.05 -11.40
N SER A 254 3.47 8.05 -11.89
CA SER A 254 2.05 8.20 -11.57
C SER A 254 1.26 8.31 -12.86
N PRO A 255 0.11 7.63 -13.00
CA PRO A 255 -0.78 7.85 -14.14
C PRO A 255 -1.23 9.31 -14.29
N ARG A 256 -1.11 10.14 -13.23
CA ARG A 256 -1.46 11.56 -13.24
C ARG A 256 -0.44 12.44 -13.97
N TYR A 257 0.81 12.02 -14.10
CA TYR A 257 1.89 12.79 -14.73
C TYR A 257 2.53 11.93 -15.84
N ARG A 258 2.80 12.48 -17.02
CA ARG A 258 3.42 11.69 -18.10
C ARG A 258 4.90 11.40 -17.81
N GLY A 259 5.21 10.18 -17.40
CA GLY A 259 6.58 9.71 -17.19
C GLY A 259 6.93 9.46 -15.72
N SER A 260 8.22 9.32 -15.45
CA SER A 260 8.76 9.06 -14.12
C SER A 260 9.32 10.33 -13.49
N VAL A 261 9.39 10.34 -12.17
CA VAL A 261 10.08 11.38 -11.39
C VAL A 261 11.00 10.71 -10.40
N LEU A 262 12.09 11.39 -10.06
CA LEU A 262 13.02 10.92 -9.04
C LEU A 262 12.79 11.71 -7.76
N GLU A 263 12.36 11.03 -6.71
CA GLU A 263 12.30 11.57 -5.36
C GLU A 263 13.62 11.28 -4.64
N VAL A 264 14.17 12.30 -4.00
CA VAL A 264 15.38 12.22 -3.19
C VAL A 264 15.02 12.65 -1.77
N VAL A 265 15.38 11.81 -0.81
CA VAL A 265 15.21 12.05 0.62
C VAL A 265 16.50 11.72 1.36
N HIS A 266 16.58 12.05 2.64
CA HIS A 266 17.71 11.62 3.46
C HIS A 266 17.81 10.07 3.47
N SER A 267 19.01 9.51 3.43
CA SER A 267 19.22 8.06 3.30
C SER A 267 18.60 7.21 4.43
N GLY A 268 18.42 7.78 5.62
CA GLY A 268 17.73 7.14 6.75
C GLY A 268 16.22 7.38 6.80
N THR A 269 15.61 7.93 5.75
CA THR A 269 14.18 8.29 5.72
C THR A 269 13.36 7.19 5.05
N SER A 270 12.46 6.54 5.78
CA SER A 270 11.42 5.68 5.21
C SER A 270 10.18 5.66 6.09
N LYS A 271 9.03 5.18 5.57
CA LYS A 271 7.83 4.95 6.39
C LYS A 271 8.16 4.00 7.55
N GLY A 272 8.94 2.94 7.29
CA GLY A 272 9.36 1.97 8.31
C GLY A 272 10.28 2.56 9.38
N ALA A 273 11.30 3.33 8.99
CA ALA A 273 12.20 3.98 9.94
C ALA A 273 11.45 5.00 10.83
N ALA A 274 10.55 5.79 10.23
CA ALA A 274 9.72 6.74 10.98
C ALA A 274 8.73 6.04 11.92
N LEU A 275 8.09 4.96 11.46
CA LEU A 275 7.17 4.15 12.27
C LEU A 275 7.90 3.48 13.44
N SER A 276 9.08 2.91 13.18
CA SER A 276 9.94 2.31 14.20
C SER A 276 10.35 3.33 15.26
N TRP A 277 10.83 4.51 14.84
CA TRP A 277 11.16 5.61 15.73
C TRP A 277 9.96 6.03 16.59
N LEU A 278 8.77 6.16 15.98
CA LEU A 278 7.55 6.57 16.67
C LEU A 278 7.15 5.52 17.71
N CYS A 279 7.12 4.25 17.33
CA CYS A 279 6.75 3.15 18.22
C CYS A 279 7.70 3.04 19.42
N ALA A 280 9.00 3.25 19.23
CA ALA A 280 9.97 3.32 20.31
C ALA A 280 9.67 4.46 21.31
N LYS A 281 9.19 5.62 20.83
CA LYS A 281 8.75 6.72 21.70
C LYS A 281 7.45 6.43 22.44
N LEU A 282 6.56 5.64 21.83
CA LEU A 282 5.28 5.25 22.43
C LEU A 282 5.37 4.01 23.33
N GLY A 283 6.51 3.33 23.36
CA GLY A 283 6.67 2.05 24.08
C GLY A 283 5.87 0.91 23.46
N VAL A 284 5.63 0.95 22.14
CA VAL A 284 4.91 -0.09 21.39
C VAL A 284 5.93 -0.95 20.65
N ALA A 285 5.96 -2.25 20.94
CA ALA A 285 6.83 -3.20 20.25
C ALA A 285 6.24 -3.60 18.89
N ALA A 286 7.10 -3.96 17.93
CA ALA A 286 6.71 -4.25 16.55
C ALA A 286 5.62 -5.33 16.44
N GLU A 287 5.65 -6.34 17.32
CA GLU A 287 4.70 -7.45 17.38
C GLU A 287 3.26 -7.00 17.66
N HIS A 288 3.09 -5.78 18.19
CA HIS A 288 1.78 -5.18 18.45
C HIS A 288 1.35 -4.17 17.38
N VAL A 289 2.10 -4.07 16.28
CA VAL A 289 1.84 -3.16 15.18
C VAL A 289 1.34 -3.94 13.97
N ALA A 290 0.23 -3.50 13.39
CA ALA A 290 -0.16 -3.89 12.04
C ALA A 290 0.13 -2.75 11.06
N ALA A 291 0.74 -3.06 9.92
CA ALA A 291 0.96 -2.11 8.83
C ALA A 291 0.23 -2.59 7.56
N ILE A 292 -0.43 -1.67 6.87
CA ILE A 292 -1.15 -1.93 5.62
C ILE A 292 -0.59 -1.02 4.52
N GLY A 293 -0.20 -1.60 3.39
CA GLY A 293 0.35 -0.86 2.25
C GLY A 293 0.27 -1.62 0.93
N ASP A 294 0.64 -0.97 -0.16
CA ASP A 294 0.54 -1.51 -1.52
C ASP A 294 1.72 -1.19 -2.45
N ASP A 295 2.59 -0.25 -2.11
CA ASP A 295 3.67 0.22 -2.97
C ASP A 295 5.07 0.01 -2.34
N VAL A 296 6.11 0.19 -3.15
CA VAL A 296 7.52 -0.04 -2.77
C VAL A 296 7.94 0.77 -1.54
N ASN A 297 7.37 1.96 -1.35
CA ASN A 297 7.65 2.80 -0.18
C ASN A 297 7.00 2.29 1.13
N ASP A 298 6.17 1.24 1.06
CA ASP A 298 5.57 0.56 2.21
C ASP A 298 6.37 -0.65 2.69
N ILE A 299 7.23 -1.22 1.84
CA ILE A 299 8.01 -2.45 2.13
C ILE A 299 8.70 -2.37 3.48
N GLU A 300 9.36 -1.26 3.77
CA GLU A 300 10.11 -1.11 5.03
C GLU A 300 9.20 -1.07 6.27
N MET A 301 7.98 -0.52 6.18
CA MET A 301 7.06 -0.55 7.33
C MET A 301 6.36 -1.90 7.47
N LEU A 302 6.05 -2.57 6.34
CA LEU A 302 5.51 -3.92 6.32
C LEU A 302 6.50 -4.88 6.98
N ARG A 303 7.74 -4.93 6.49
CA ARG A 303 8.81 -5.78 7.02
C ARG A 303 9.09 -5.55 8.51
N TRP A 304 8.98 -4.30 8.98
CA TRP A 304 9.23 -3.97 10.38
C TRP A 304 8.07 -4.33 11.31
N SER A 305 6.82 -4.33 10.82
CA SER A 305 5.64 -4.58 11.63
C SER A 305 5.42 -6.07 11.94
N GLY A 306 4.82 -6.37 13.09
CA GLY A 306 4.46 -7.74 13.48
C GLY A 306 3.37 -8.37 12.61
N THR A 307 2.47 -7.53 12.09
CA THR A 307 1.41 -7.95 11.16
C THR A 307 1.49 -7.10 9.90
N ALA A 308 2.12 -7.65 8.86
CA ALA A 308 2.27 -7.02 7.55
C ALA A 308 1.12 -7.41 6.60
N ILE A 309 0.40 -6.42 6.06
CA ILE A 309 -0.77 -6.66 5.21
C ILE A 309 -0.60 -5.93 3.88
N ALA A 310 -0.62 -6.69 2.77
CA ALA A 310 -0.63 -6.14 1.43
C ALA A 310 -2.07 -5.99 0.92
N VAL A 311 -2.33 -4.91 0.18
CA VAL A 311 -3.63 -4.68 -0.46
C VAL A 311 -3.67 -5.35 -1.84
N GLU A 312 -4.86 -5.80 -2.25
CA GLU A 312 -5.12 -6.31 -3.61
C GLU A 312 -4.57 -5.35 -4.68
N GLY A 313 -3.76 -5.87 -5.59
CA GLY A 313 -3.09 -5.08 -6.64
C GLY A 313 -1.65 -4.68 -6.31
N ALA A 314 -1.19 -4.90 -5.07
CA ALA A 314 0.21 -4.67 -4.69
C ALA A 314 1.18 -5.51 -5.52
N GLY A 315 2.33 -4.92 -5.86
CA GLY A 315 3.39 -5.59 -6.63
C GLY A 315 4.02 -6.77 -5.88
N SER A 316 4.71 -7.66 -6.61
CA SER A 316 5.32 -8.87 -6.04
C SER A 316 6.31 -8.58 -4.91
N ALA A 317 7.08 -7.48 -5.01
CA ALA A 317 8.02 -7.05 -3.99
C ALA A 317 7.35 -6.61 -2.67
N VAL A 318 6.11 -6.11 -2.73
CA VAL A 318 5.34 -5.71 -1.55
C VAL A 318 4.68 -6.94 -0.94
N VAL A 319 4.09 -7.76 -1.80
CA VAL A 319 3.48 -9.05 -1.45
C VAL A 319 4.43 -9.97 -0.68
N SER A 320 5.70 -10.06 -1.10
CA SER A 320 6.68 -10.95 -0.49
C SER A 320 7.01 -10.57 0.96
N GLU A 321 6.68 -9.35 1.36
CA GLU A 321 6.94 -8.80 2.70
C GLU A 321 5.69 -8.83 3.58
N ALA A 322 4.54 -9.22 3.03
CA ALA A 322 3.26 -9.25 3.73
C ALA A 322 2.87 -10.67 4.15
N SER A 323 2.46 -10.82 5.41
CA SER A 323 1.94 -12.08 5.98
C SER A 323 0.46 -12.32 5.63
N HIS A 324 -0.26 -11.26 5.29
CA HIS A 324 -1.67 -11.30 4.94
C HIS A 324 -1.97 -10.44 3.72
N ARG A 325 -3.10 -10.74 3.07
CA ARG A 325 -3.66 -9.91 2.01
C ARG A 325 -5.10 -9.54 2.29
N ILE A 326 -5.47 -8.33 1.88
CA ILE A 326 -6.84 -7.81 1.94
C ILE A 326 -7.29 -7.31 0.57
N ALA A 327 -8.61 -7.21 0.40
CA ALA A 327 -9.20 -6.61 -0.79
C ALA A 327 -8.82 -5.13 -0.97
N GLY A 328 -8.94 -4.61 -2.18
CA GLY A 328 -8.63 -3.21 -2.47
C GLY A 328 -9.58 -2.20 -1.83
N PRO A 329 -9.28 -0.89 -1.91
CA PRO A 329 -10.14 0.18 -1.41
C PRO A 329 -11.55 0.16 -2.03
N ALA A 330 -11.67 -0.23 -3.31
CA ALA A 330 -12.95 -0.39 -4.01
C ALA A 330 -13.87 -1.45 -3.37
N LYS A 331 -13.29 -2.42 -2.66
CA LYS A 331 -14.00 -3.49 -1.94
C LYS A 331 -13.95 -3.30 -0.41
N HIS A 332 -13.49 -2.13 0.05
CA HIS A 332 -13.38 -1.74 1.45
C HIS A 332 -12.52 -2.71 2.29
N GLY A 333 -11.41 -3.21 1.76
CA GLY A 333 -10.59 -4.20 2.46
C GLY A 333 -10.12 -3.77 3.85
N VAL A 334 -9.64 -2.52 3.99
CA VAL A 334 -9.24 -1.97 5.30
C VAL A 334 -10.39 -1.96 6.28
N ALA A 335 -11.57 -1.50 5.86
CA ALA A 335 -12.74 -1.43 6.71
C ALA A 335 -13.17 -2.82 7.19
N ARG A 336 -13.24 -3.79 6.27
CA ARG A 336 -13.61 -5.18 6.57
C ARG A 336 -12.66 -5.83 7.56
N LEU A 337 -11.36 -5.60 7.40
CA LEU A 337 -10.35 -6.10 8.34
C LEU A 337 -10.58 -5.54 9.75
N ILE A 338 -10.78 -4.23 9.85
CA ILE A 338 -11.02 -3.55 11.13
C ILE A 338 -12.33 -4.03 11.78
N GLU A 339 -13.42 -4.10 11.03
CA GLU A 339 -14.70 -4.65 11.50
C GLU A 339 -14.50 -6.05 12.09
N GLY A 340 -13.70 -6.88 11.40
CA GLY A 340 -13.30 -8.20 11.88
C GLY A 340 -12.58 -8.23 13.23
N TRP A 341 -11.69 -7.26 13.46
CA TRP A 341 -11.01 -7.10 14.74
C TRP A 341 -11.95 -6.71 15.87
N LEU A 342 -13.01 -5.95 15.56
CA LEU A 342 -13.94 -5.41 16.55
C LEU A 342 -15.12 -6.36 16.85
N GLU A 343 -15.56 -7.15 15.87
CA GLU A 343 -16.71 -8.06 16.00
C GLU A 343 -16.32 -9.45 16.54
N GLY A 344 -15.12 -9.94 16.20
CA GLY A 344 -14.69 -11.34 16.39
C GLY A 344 -15.59 -12.36 15.64
N PRO A 345 -15.18 -13.65 15.51
CA PRO A 345 -13.98 -14.05 14.78
C PRO A 345 -14.00 -13.43 13.35
N GLY A 346 -12.95 -12.70 13.00
CA GLY A 346 -12.91 -11.77 11.85
C GLY A 346 -13.06 -12.38 10.45
N PRO A 347 -13.03 -11.55 9.39
CA PRO A 347 -13.15 -12.02 8.02
C PRO A 347 -11.99 -12.95 7.68
N LEU A 348 -12.27 -13.93 6.81
CA LEU A 348 -11.24 -14.79 6.25
C LEU A 348 -10.26 -13.93 5.43
N LEU A 349 -8.99 -14.01 5.79
CA LEU A 349 -7.90 -13.38 5.04
C LEU A 349 -7.20 -14.42 4.19
N GLU A 350 -6.68 -13.99 3.05
CA GLU A 350 -5.75 -14.79 2.26
C GLU A 350 -4.41 -14.82 2.98
N SER A 351 -3.98 -16.01 3.41
CA SER A 351 -2.63 -16.21 3.95
C SER A 351 -1.63 -16.40 2.81
N THR A 352 -0.47 -15.77 2.92
CA THR A 352 0.69 -16.06 2.09
C THR A 352 1.51 -17.12 2.82
N GLY A 353 1.36 -18.39 2.42
CA GLY A 353 2.23 -19.45 2.93
C GLY A 353 3.68 -19.19 2.50
N PRO A 354 4.70 -19.62 3.26
CA PRO A 354 6.07 -19.58 2.78
C PRO A 354 6.16 -20.39 1.49
N THR A 355 6.71 -19.81 0.42
CA THR A 355 7.19 -20.58 -0.72
C THR A 355 8.32 -21.46 -0.20
N ALA A 356 7.98 -22.70 0.14
CA ALA A 356 8.96 -23.76 0.32
C ALA A 356 9.59 -24.01 -1.04
N ASP A 357 10.71 -23.34 -1.31
CA ASP A 357 11.69 -23.83 -2.27
C ASP A 357 13.09 -23.50 -1.74
N VAL A 358 13.48 -24.28 -0.72
CA VAL A 358 14.88 -24.57 -0.45
C VAL A 358 15.15 -25.96 -1.02
N ALA A 359 16.15 -26.00 -1.90
CA ALA A 359 16.89 -27.16 -2.36
C ALA A 359 16.16 -28.14 -3.30
N GLN A 360 16.45 -28.03 -4.61
CA GLN A 360 17.11 -29.10 -5.39
C GLN A 360 17.38 -28.65 -6.83
N ARG A 361 18.60 -28.14 -7.09
CA ARG A 361 19.55 -28.52 -8.17
C ARG A 361 20.55 -27.42 -8.47
#